data_AF-A0A1F9BW48-F1
#
_entry.id   AF-A0A1F9BW48-F1
#
_cell.length_a   1.000
_cell.length_b   1.000
_cell.length_c   1.000
_cell.angle_alpha   90.00
_cell.angle_beta   90.00
_cell.angle_gamma   90.00
#
_symmetry.space_group_name_H-M   'P 1'
#
loop_
_entity.id
_entity.type
_entity.pdbx_description
1 polymer ?
#
loop_
_entity_poly.entity_id
_entity_poly.type
_entity_poly.pdbx_seq_one_letter_code
_entity_poly.pdbx_strand_id
1 'polypeptide(L)' 'MTTREEALVERLSRENEEFLKAKHAHGELARQLDELEKKLYLTPQDEMEIKILKKKKLAWKDEMEKILTQHR' A
#
# COMPACT_ATOMS: atom_id res chain seq x y z
N MET A 1 -10.35 -1.70 17.86
CA MET A 1 -9.98 -0.28 18.02
C MET A 1 -9.72 0.30 16.63
N THR A 2 -10.74 0.41 15.77
CA THR A 2 -10.53 0.61 14.31
C THR A 2 -11.11 1.94 13.79
N THR A 3 -11.95 2.60 14.58
CA THR A 3 -12.72 3.77 14.15
C THR A 3 -11.88 5.03 13.94
N ARG A 4 -10.78 5.22 14.67
CA ARG A 4 -10.00 6.46 14.60
C ARG A 4 -9.12 6.50 13.35
N GLU A 5 -8.47 5.40 13.01
CA GLU A 5 -7.67 5.28 11.79
C GLU A 5 -8.57 5.29 10.55
N GLU A 6 -9.70 4.58 10.57
CA GLU A 6 -10.68 4.65 9.48
C GLU A 6 -11.23 6.06 9.27
N ALA A 7 -11.56 6.78 10.34
CA ALA A 7 -12.02 8.17 10.24
C ALA A 7 -10.93 9.13 9.73
N LEU A 8 -9.66 8.93 10.13
CA LEU A 8 -8.54 9.72 9.62
C LEU A 8 -8.33 9.45 8.12
N VAL A 9 -8.37 8.17 7.74
CA VAL A 9 -8.28 7.71 6.34
C VAL A 9 -9.41 8.31 5.51
N GLU A 10 -10.63 8.37 6.02
CA GLU A 10 -11.78 8.91 5.29
C GLU A 10 -11.68 10.44 5.11
N ARG A 11 -11.24 11.17 6.14
CA ARG A 11 -10.93 12.61 6.01
C ARG A 11 -9.79 12.86 5.03
N LEU A 12 -8.67 12.16 5.20
CA LEU A 12 -7.52 12.28 4.31
C LEU A 12 -7.85 11.90 2.88
N SER A 13 -8.71 10.91 2.67
CA SER A 13 -9.17 10.57 1.32
C SER A 13 -9.98 11.69 0.66
N ARG A 14 -10.59 12.60 1.44
CA ARG A 14 -11.35 13.75 0.93
C ARG A 14 -10.51 15.02 0.80
N GLU A 15 -9.59 15.24 1.74
CA GLU A 15 -8.78 16.46 1.82
C GLU A 15 -7.39 16.32 1.20
N ASN A 16 -6.88 15.11 1.04
CA ASN A 16 -5.50 14.83 0.63
C ASN A 16 -5.43 13.78 -0.50
N GLU A 17 -5.31 14.27 -1.73
CA GLU A 17 -5.17 13.43 -2.92
C GLU A 17 -3.90 12.55 -2.90
N GLU A 18 -2.84 12.97 -2.21
CA GLU A 18 -1.61 12.19 -2.09
C GLU A 18 -1.84 10.95 -1.24
N PHE A 19 -2.62 11.07 -0.16
CA PHE A 19 -3.03 9.92 0.65
C PHE A 19 -3.89 8.94 -0.14
N LEU A 20 -4.84 9.47 -0.94
CA LEU A 20 -5.68 8.65 -1.79
C LEU A 20 -4.85 7.87 -2.83
N LYS A 21 -3.90 8.55 -3.49
CA LYS A 21 -2.96 7.92 -4.42
C LYS A 21 -2.11 6.86 -3.74
N ALA A 22 -1.57 7.16 -2.55
CA ALA A 22 -0.76 6.20 -1.79
C ALA A 22 -1.56 4.95 -1.40
N LYS A 23 -2.80 5.14 -0.93
CA LYS A 23 -3.71 4.04 -0.58
C LYS A 23 -4.07 3.19 -1.81
N HIS A 24 -4.35 3.84 -2.95
CA HIS A 24 -4.65 3.14 -4.20
C HIS A 24 -3.44 2.34 -4.68
N ALA A 25 -2.26 2.98 -4.75
CA ALA A 25 -1.01 2.34 -5.15
C ALA A 25 -0.64 1.18 -4.22
N HIS A 26 -0.78 1.33 -2.90
CA HIS A 26 -0.58 0.25 -1.93
C HIS A 26 -1.52 -0.93 -2.20
N GLY A 27 -2.80 -0.66 -2.49
CA GLY A 27 -3.79 -1.68 -2.83
C GLY A 27 -3.49 -2.41 -4.15
N GLU A 28 -3.10 -1.68 -5.19
CA GLU A 28 -2.72 -2.27 -6.49
C GLU A 28 -1.45 -3.11 -6.37
N LEU A 29 -0.45 -2.64 -5.62
CA LEU A 29 0.75 -3.42 -5.35
C LEU A 29 0.42 -4.67 -4.56
N ALA A 30 -0.47 -4.60 -3.57
CA ALA A 30 -0.90 -5.77 -2.82
C ALA A 30 -1.63 -6.80 -3.71
N ARG A 31 -2.46 -6.35 -4.65
CA ARG A 31 -3.12 -7.23 -5.65
C ARG A 31 -2.10 -7.91 -6.56
N GLN A 32 -1.20 -7.14 -7.18
CA GLN A 32 -0.15 -7.71 -8.04
C GLN A 32 0.71 -8.73 -7.29
N LEU A 33 1.00 -8.45 -6.02
CA LEU A 33 1.78 -9.35 -5.16
C LEU A 33 1.00 -10.63 -4.84
N ASP A 34 -0.31 -10.53 -4.54
CA ASP A 34 -1.18 -11.69 -4.32
C ASP A 34 -1.31 -12.55 -5.58
N GLU A 35 -1.45 -11.93 -6.76
CA GLU A 35 -1.50 -12.64 -8.04
C GLU A 35 -0.21 -13.37 -8.35
N LEU A 36 0.94 -12.76 -8.04
CA LEU A 36 2.25 -13.40 -8.18
C LEU A 36 2.43 -14.51 -7.15
N GLU A 37 2.17 -14.27 -5.86
CA GLU A 37 2.27 -15.29 -4.81
C GLU A 37 1.27 -16.46 -5.00
N LYS A 38 0.16 -16.25 -5.71
CA LYS A 38 -0.76 -17.32 -6.14
C LYS A 38 -0.24 -18.20 -7.26
N LYS A 39 0.75 -17.75 -8.04
CA LYS A 39 1.33 -18.63 -9.07
C LYS A 39 2.07 -19.77 -8.38
N LEU A 40 1.67 -21.00 -8.69
CA LEU A 40 2.29 -22.22 -8.16
C LEU A 40 3.78 -22.34 -8.52
N TYR A 41 4.20 -21.70 -9.62
CA TYR A 41 5.58 -21.61 -10.08
C TYR A 41 5.96 -20.16 -10.29
N LEU A 42 6.74 -19.62 -9.35
CA LEU A 42 7.40 -18.34 -9.48
C LEU A 42 8.69 -18.54 -10.26
N THR A 43 8.83 -17.84 -11.38
CA THR A 43 10.14 -17.76 -12.04
C THR A 43 11.08 -16.88 -11.21
N PRO A 44 12.41 -17.00 -11.35
CA PRO A 44 13.34 -16.08 -10.71
C PRO A 44 13.05 -14.61 -11.03
N GLN A 45 12.41 -14.33 -12.18
CA GLN A 45 11.93 -13.00 -12.53
C GLN A 45 10.73 -12.59 -11.68
N ASP A 46 9.73 -13.48 -11.49
CA ASP A 46 8.60 -13.21 -10.60
C ASP A 46 9.05 -13.01 -9.13
N GLU A 47 10.03 -13.79 -8.64
CA GLU A 47 10.57 -13.58 -7.28
C GLU A 47 11.23 -12.21 -7.11
N MET A 48 11.93 -11.76 -8.15
CA MET A 48 12.54 -10.43 -8.18
C MET A 48 11.45 -9.35 -8.20
N GLU A 49 10.40 -9.55 -9.00
CA GLU A 49 9.22 -8.69 -9.05
C GLU A 49 8.53 -8.61 -7.66
N ILE A 50 8.31 -9.74 -6.99
CA ILE A 50 7.74 -9.80 -5.64
C ILE A 50 8.59 -9.01 -4.65
N LYS A 51 9.92 -9.16 -4.69
CA LYS A 51 10.82 -8.37 -3.82
C LYS A 51 10.69 -6.87 -4.07
N ILE A 52 10.63 -6.46 -5.34
CA ILE A 52 10.43 -5.06 -5.73
C ILE A 52 9.06 -4.56 -5.26
N LEU A 53 8.00 -5.36 -5.46
CA LEU A 53 6.63 -5.04 -5.02
C LEU A 53 6.53 -4.95 -3.50
N LYS A 54 7.17 -5.87 -2.73
CA LYS A 54 7.25 -5.79 -1.27
C LYS A 54 7.92 -4.50 -0.82
N LYS A 55 9.03 -4.11 -1.47
CA LYS A 55 9.72 -2.84 -1.19
C LYS A 55 8.87 -1.62 -1.51
N LYS A 56 8.24 -1.58 -2.70
CA LYS A 56 7.33 -0.48 -3.07
C LYS A 56 6.14 -0.40 -2.11
N LYS A 57 5.54 -1.54 -1.76
CA LYS A 57 4.43 -1.62 -0.81
C LYS A 57 4.84 -1.06 0.56
N LEU A 58 6.05 -1.39 1.02
CA LEU A 58 6.61 -0.83 2.25
C LEU A 58 6.77 0.69 2.14
N ALA A 59 7.35 1.20 1.05
CA ALA A 59 7.52 2.63 0.83
C ALA A 59 6.17 3.39 0.83
N TRP A 60 5.15 2.85 0.16
CA TRP A 60 3.80 3.44 0.20
C TRP A 60 3.16 3.37 1.59
N LYS A 61 3.42 2.30 2.34
CA LYS A 61 2.96 2.20 3.72
C LYS A 61 3.65 3.26 4.60
N ASP A 62 4.96 3.45 4.47
CA ASP A 62 5.72 4.50 5.14
C ASP A 62 5.19 5.90 4.79
N GLU A 63 4.85 6.12 3.51
CA GLU A 63 4.25 7.39 3.06
C GLU A 63 2.87 7.60 3.68
N MET A 64 2.02 6.57 3.70
CA MET A 64 0.73 6.62 4.39
C MET A 64 0.89 6.88 5.89
N GLU A 65 1.83 6.21 6.57
CA GLU A 65 2.12 6.44 7.99
C GLU A 65 2.64 7.86 8.25
N LYS A 66 3.48 8.42 7.37
CA LYS A 66 3.91 9.82 7.47
C LYS A 66 2.74 10.78 7.39
N ILE A 67 1.85 10.60 6.41
CA ILE A 67 0.67 11.46 6.25
C ILE A 67 -0.25 11.30 7.46
N LEU A 68 -0.50 10.07 7.92
CA LEU A 68 -1.29 9.81 9.13
C LEU A 68 -0.68 10.50 10.35
N THR A 69 0.65 10.45 10.50
CA THR A 69 1.38 11.06 11.61
C THR A 69 1.33 12.58 11.54
N GLN A 70 1.38 13.18 10.35
CA GLN A 70 1.24 14.63 10.16
C GLN A 70 -0.16 15.14 10.49
N HIS A 71 -1.19 14.30 10.35
CA HIS A 71 -2.59 14.65 10.62
C HIS A 71 -3.13 14.14 11.96
N ARG A 72 -2.28 13.49 12.77
CA ARG A 72 -2.62 12.96 14.10
C ARG A 72 -2.43 14.00 15.20
#